data_AF-I3ZYN5-F1
#
_entry.id   AF-I3ZYN5-F1
#
_cell.length_a   1.000
_cell.length_b   1.000
_cell.length_c   1.000
_cell.angle_alpha   90.00
_cell.angle_beta   90.00
_cell.angle_gamma   90.00
#
_symmetry.space_group_name_H-M   'P 1'
#
loop_
_entity.id
_entity.type
_entity.pdbx_description
1 polymer ?
#
loop_
_entity_poly.entity_id
_entity_poly.type
_entity_poly.pdbx_seq_one_letter_code
_entity_poly.pdbx_strand_id
1 'polypeptide(L)'
;MKRVLVFLILFFSGIAINAQVVLQALEAPKTYTSSQRQSFSKNFTRNNCASGYTGTAVIYQREATATATSTVSQADADQKAKAKALEEAKKLVNEGGQAYANTNGKCNANTYTSTQTRSYSRSFTRNNCGSNYYGTSVTYRREATETATSTISQYDADQKAGNAAYAEAQRLVNDYGQAYANSNGSCNYYNPNPPSSGGGGGGGRIYTSTKSHTARKSYKRNNCGVGKYGGDYLVTYTATKTATSRISQDDADLKAIEAAEIAALDFVWGKEAQAEANLFGACIENPWIETVVYKCSDFIKPSWEDKTYTFTGEVYWYLSQSEVDNRCTGIRRDWGFLCRDKEGHTFRVESCTHRRKY
;
A
#
# COMPACT_ATOMS: atom_id res chain seq x y z
N MET A 1 -14.75 6.45 -108.94
CA MET A 1 -13.99 6.55 -110.21
C MET A 1 -12.84 5.56 -110.17
N LYS A 2 -12.66 4.76 -111.26
CA LYS A 2 -11.52 3.87 -111.63
C LYS A 2 -11.14 2.76 -110.62
N ARG A 3 -11.45 1.44 -110.77
CA ARG A 3 -11.13 0.40 -111.78
C ARG A 3 -9.67 0.31 -112.21
N VAL A 4 -9.00 -0.82 -111.88
CA VAL A 4 -8.08 -1.74 -112.62
C VAL A 4 -7.53 -2.74 -111.56
N LEU A 5 -8.03 -3.98 -111.36
CA LEU A 5 -7.95 -5.27 -112.09
C LEU A 5 -6.53 -5.76 -112.46
N VAL A 6 -6.25 -7.06 -112.18
CA VAL A 6 -5.28 -8.03 -112.79
C VAL A 6 -4.28 -8.59 -111.74
N PHE A 7 -4.03 -9.89 -111.53
CA PHE A 7 -4.50 -11.17 -112.08
C PHE A 7 -4.20 -12.32 -111.08
N LEU A 8 -4.90 -13.43 -111.32
CA LEU A 8 -4.90 -14.76 -110.70
C LEU A 8 -3.57 -15.55 -110.89
N ILE A 9 -3.23 -16.46 -109.96
CA ILE A 9 -2.57 -17.81 -110.09
C ILE A 9 -2.38 -18.33 -108.63
N LEU A 10 -3.28 -19.14 -108.06
CA LEU A 10 -3.44 -20.62 -108.10
C LEU A 10 -2.51 -21.45 -107.17
N PHE A 11 -3.19 -22.18 -106.27
CA PHE A 11 -2.84 -23.39 -105.52
C PHE A 11 -1.69 -23.36 -104.49
N PHE A 12 -2.04 -23.52 -103.20
CA PHE A 12 -1.68 -24.71 -102.40
C PHE A 12 -2.56 -24.79 -101.13
N SER A 13 -3.33 -25.87 -101.07
CA SER A 13 -3.80 -26.62 -99.89
C SER A 13 -3.90 -25.91 -98.52
N GLY A 14 -5.13 -25.83 -98.03
CA GLY A 14 -5.45 -26.15 -96.63
C GLY A 14 -5.05 -25.10 -95.61
N ILE A 15 -6.04 -24.36 -95.13
CA ILE A 15 -6.31 -24.01 -93.72
C ILE A 15 -7.43 -22.97 -93.77
N ALA A 16 -8.68 -23.44 -93.69
CA ALA A 16 -9.81 -22.59 -93.37
C ALA A 16 -9.68 -22.20 -91.89
N ILE A 17 -8.93 -21.13 -91.60
CA ILE A 17 -9.08 -20.47 -90.30
C ILE A 17 -10.41 -19.76 -90.37
N ASN A 18 -11.37 -20.35 -89.65
CA ASN A 18 -12.58 -19.71 -89.18
C ASN A 18 -12.30 -18.25 -88.80
N ALA A 19 -12.66 -17.30 -89.66
CA ALA A 19 -12.64 -15.88 -89.35
C ALA A 19 -13.84 -15.54 -88.45
N GLN A 20 -13.93 -16.24 -87.32
CA GLN A 20 -14.88 -16.02 -86.24
C GLN A 20 -14.14 -15.80 -84.92
N VAL A 21 -12.94 -15.21 -85.00
CA VAL A 21 -12.13 -14.82 -83.83
C VAL A 21 -11.43 -13.48 -84.11
N VAL A 22 -12.13 -12.48 -84.64
CA VAL A 22 -11.63 -11.09 -84.59
C VAL A 22 -12.81 -10.14 -84.39
N LEU A 23 -13.44 -10.22 -83.22
CA LEU A 23 -14.14 -9.09 -82.61
C LEU A 23 -14.38 -9.41 -81.12
N GLN A 24 -13.35 -9.84 -80.38
CA GLN A 24 -13.37 -9.61 -78.94
C GLN A 24 -13.21 -8.10 -78.76
N ALA A 25 -14.33 -7.46 -78.50
CA ALA A 25 -14.38 -6.05 -78.16
C ALA A 25 -13.31 -5.73 -77.13
N LEU A 26 -12.38 -4.84 -77.48
CA LEU A 26 -11.70 -4.01 -76.48
C LEU A 26 -12.77 -3.11 -75.85
N GLU A 27 -13.65 -3.66 -75.02
CA GLU A 27 -14.39 -2.84 -74.08
C GLU A 27 -13.37 -2.33 -73.06
N ALA A 28 -13.21 -1.01 -72.97
CA ALA A 28 -12.39 -0.40 -71.94
C ALA A 28 -12.76 -0.99 -70.57
N PRO A 29 -11.79 -1.28 -69.69
CA PRO A 29 -12.08 -1.91 -68.41
C PRO A 29 -13.07 -1.05 -67.63
N LYS A 30 -14.28 -1.58 -67.38
CA LYS A 30 -15.30 -0.91 -66.59
C LYS A 30 -14.73 -0.67 -65.19
N THR A 31 -14.59 0.61 -64.84
CA THR A 31 -14.12 1.05 -63.53
C THR A 31 -15.32 1.56 -62.75
N TYR A 32 -15.63 0.90 -61.65
CA TYR A 32 -16.66 1.28 -60.69
C TYR A 32 -16.04 2.21 -59.65
N THR A 33 -16.72 3.30 -59.30
CA THR A 33 -16.28 4.25 -58.26
C THR A 33 -17.37 4.37 -57.20
N SER A 34 -16.98 4.39 -55.93
CA SER A 34 -17.90 4.59 -54.81
C SER A 34 -17.32 5.54 -53.78
N SER A 35 -18.17 6.35 -53.16
CA SER A 35 -17.84 7.22 -52.04
C SER A 35 -18.75 6.89 -50.87
N GLN A 36 -18.17 6.56 -49.72
CA GLN A 36 -18.92 6.09 -48.55
C GLN A 36 -18.49 6.89 -47.33
N ARG A 37 -19.47 7.25 -46.48
CA ARG A 37 -19.24 7.87 -45.18
C ARG A 37 -19.41 6.83 -44.08
N GLN A 38 -18.51 6.82 -43.11
CA GLN A 38 -18.60 5.99 -41.91
C GLN A 38 -18.31 6.82 -40.66
N SER A 39 -18.99 6.47 -39.58
CA SER A 39 -18.76 7.05 -38.25
C SER A 39 -18.17 6.00 -37.32
N PHE A 40 -17.25 6.40 -36.47
CA PHE A 40 -16.73 5.55 -35.40
C PHE A 40 -16.73 6.32 -34.09
N SER A 41 -17.03 5.64 -32.98
CA SER A 41 -17.01 6.21 -31.64
C SER A 41 -16.34 5.26 -30.65
N LYS A 42 -15.63 5.83 -29.67
CA LYS A 42 -14.97 5.07 -28.61
C LYS A 42 -15.02 5.86 -27.30
N ASN A 43 -15.09 5.14 -26.18
CA ASN A 43 -14.96 5.73 -24.85
C ASN A 43 -13.49 5.97 -24.52
N PHE A 44 -13.19 7.15 -24.00
CA PHE A 44 -11.89 7.51 -23.47
C PHE A 44 -12.06 8.01 -22.04
N THR A 45 -11.29 7.46 -21.12
CA THR A 45 -11.27 7.89 -19.73
C THR A 45 -10.22 8.97 -19.56
N ARG A 46 -10.59 10.08 -18.91
CA ARG A 46 -9.64 11.12 -18.53
C ARG A 46 -8.50 10.51 -17.70
N ASN A 47 -7.24 10.71 -18.10
CA ASN A 47 -6.09 10.05 -17.47
C ASN A 47 -5.06 11.02 -16.87
N ASN A 48 -5.32 12.33 -16.96
CA ASN A 48 -4.46 13.39 -16.39
C ASN A 48 -5.03 13.95 -15.06
N CYS A 49 -5.70 13.11 -14.26
CA CYS A 49 -6.15 13.50 -12.93
C CYS A 49 -5.00 13.46 -11.92
N ALA A 50 -5.05 14.33 -10.91
CA ALA A 50 -4.10 14.28 -9.80
C ALA A 50 -4.26 12.99 -8.98
N SER A 51 -3.25 12.65 -8.17
CA SER A 51 -3.32 11.52 -7.24
C SER A 51 -4.55 11.65 -6.32
N GLY A 52 -5.25 10.54 -6.07
CA GLY A 52 -6.49 10.53 -5.30
C GLY A 52 -7.76 10.86 -6.09
N TYR A 53 -7.68 11.01 -7.42
CA TYR A 53 -8.84 11.23 -8.28
C TYR A 53 -8.90 10.20 -9.42
N THR A 54 -10.12 9.84 -9.83
CA THR A 54 -10.38 9.00 -11.01
C THR A 54 -11.10 9.82 -12.07
N GLY A 55 -10.65 9.72 -13.31
CA GLY A 55 -11.26 10.41 -14.44
C GLY A 55 -12.58 9.76 -14.89
N THR A 56 -13.51 10.58 -15.40
CA THR A 56 -14.74 10.07 -16.04
C THR A 56 -14.45 9.66 -17.48
N ALA A 57 -15.22 8.69 -17.98
CA ALA A 57 -15.26 8.36 -19.40
C ALA A 57 -16.10 9.38 -20.18
N VAL A 58 -15.64 9.71 -21.39
CA VAL A 58 -16.41 10.47 -22.38
C VAL A 58 -16.39 9.74 -23.72
N ILE A 59 -17.49 9.82 -24.45
CA ILE A 59 -17.59 9.28 -25.81
C ILE A 59 -16.99 10.31 -26.76
N TYR A 60 -16.05 9.87 -27.59
CA TYR A 60 -15.53 10.66 -28.71
C TYR A 60 -15.87 9.98 -30.03
N GLN A 61 -16.52 10.72 -30.92
CA GLN A 61 -17.01 10.24 -32.21
C GLN A 61 -16.44 11.08 -33.34
N ARG A 62 -16.04 10.43 -34.44
CA ARG A 62 -15.65 11.09 -35.68
C ARG A 62 -16.26 10.38 -36.87
N GLU A 63 -16.49 11.16 -37.92
CA GLU A 63 -16.89 10.66 -39.22
C GLU A 63 -15.76 10.87 -40.22
N ALA A 64 -15.67 9.96 -41.20
CA ALA A 64 -14.82 10.12 -42.36
C ALA A 64 -15.55 9.66 -43.62
N THR A 65 -15.19 10.26 -44.75
CA THR A 65 -15.70 9.87 -46.07
C THR A 65 -14.51 9.43 -46.91
N ALA A 66 -14.62 8.29 -47.58
CA ALA A 66 -13.58 7.78 -48.45
C ALA A 66 -14.15 7.33 -49.79
N THR A 67 -13.39 7.58 -50.85
CA THR A 67 -13.68 7.12 -52.21
C THR A 67 -12.74 5.96 -52.55
N ALA A 68 -13.29 4.93 -53.20
CA ALA A 68 -12.54 3.79 -53.73
C ALA A 68 -13.05 3.41 -55.12
N THR A 69 -12.18 2.78 -55.90
CA THR A 69 -12.49 2.25 -57.21
C THR A 69 -12.33 0.73 -57.25
N SER A 70 -13.05 0.08 -58.16
CA SER A 70 -12.94 -1.35 -58.42
C SER A 70 -13.13 -1.63 -59.91
N THR A 71 -12.42 -2.63 -60.43
CA THR A 71 -12.66 -3.19 -61.76
C THR A 71 -13.55 -4.45 -61.72
N VAL A 72 -13.94 -4.89 -60.52
CA VAL A 72 -14.72 -6.12 -60.29
C VAL A 72 -16.22 -5.85 -60.36
N SER A 73 -16.72 -4.97 -59.49
CA SER A 73 -18.14 -4.61 -59.44
C SER A 73 -18.37 -3.34 -58.61
N GLN A 74 -19.57 -2.76 -58.72
CA GLN A 74 -19.99 -1.66 -57.84
C GLN A 74 -20.02 -2.08 -56.37
N ALA A 75 -20.46 -3.30 -56.07
CA ALA A 75 -20.51 -3.82 -54.69
C ALA A 75 -19.11 -3.92 -54.06
N ASP A 76 -18.09 -4.31 -54.85
CA ASP A 76 -16.70 -4.34 -54.39
C ASP A 76 -16.15 -2.92 -54.17
N ALA A 77 -16.46 -1.96 -55.06
CA ALA A 77 -16.11 -0.55 -54.85
C ALA A 77 -16.75 0.02 -53.56
N ASP A 78 -18.02 -0.32 -53.30
CA ASP A 78 -18.74 0.10 -52.09
C ASP A 78 -18.12 -0.48 -50.82
N GLN A 79 -17.77 -1.77 -50.80
CA GLN A 79 -17.11 -2.39 -49.64
C GLN A 79 -15.75 -1.77 -49.36
N LYS A 80 -14.93 -1.54 -50.39
CA LYS A 80 -13.62 -0.89 -50.26
C LYS A 80 -13.75 0.53 -49.72
N ALA A 81 -14.70 1.31 -50.24
CA ALA A 81 -14.95 2.68 -49.78
C ALA A 81 -15.43 2.70 -48.31
N LYS A 82 -16.33 1.78 -47.92
CA LYS A 82 -16.78 1.65 -46.51
C LYS A 82 -15.62 1.29 -45.58
N ALA A 83 -14.81 0.28 -45.94
CA ALA A 83 -13.67 -0.14 -45.13
C ALA A 83 -12.67 1.00 -44.94
N LYS A 84 -12.32 1.70 -46.02
CA LYS A 84 -11.41 2.85 -45.98
C LYS A 84 -11.96 3.99 -45.12
N ALA A 85 -13.23 4.35 -45.28
CA ALA A 85 -13.87 5.38 -44.47
C ALA A 85 -13.91 5.01 -42.98
N LEU A 86 -14.17 3.74 -42.66
CA LEU A 86 -14.17 3.27 -41.29
C LEU A 86 -12.77 3.32 -40.65
N GLU A 87 -11.73 2.89 -41.38
CA GLU A 87 -10.34 2.98 -40.90
C GLU A 87 -9.90 4.42 -40.67
N GLU A 88 -10.27 5.34 -41.57
CA GLU A 88 -10.01 6.78 -41.41
C GLU A 88 -10.73 7.34 -40.16
N ALA A 89 -12.01 6.98 -39.96
CA ALA A 89 -12.77 7.40 -38.77
C ALA A 89 -12.14 6.85 -37.48
N LYS A 90 -11.70 5.58 -37.46
CA LYS A 90 -10.97 4.98 -36.32
C LYS A 90 -9.68 5.72 -36.03
N LYS A 91 -8.90 6.05 -37.06
CA LYS A 91 -7.66 6.81 -36.93
C LYS A 91 -7.91 8.17 -36.25
N LEU A 92 -8.87 8.94 -36.74
CA LEU A 92 -9.25 10.24 -36.16
C LEU A 92 -9.70 10.14 -34.70
N VAL A 93 -10.47 9.10 -34.36
CA VAL A 93 -10.90 8.84 -32.97
C VAL A 93 -9.73 8.49 -32.07
N ASN A 94 -8.81 7.63 -32.53
CA ASN A 94 -7.65 7.22 -31.72
C ASN A 94 -6.63 8.36 -31.54
N GLU A 95 -6.44 9.23 -32.54
CA GLU A 95 -5.52 10.36 -32.46
C GLU A 95 -6.04 11.49 -31.53
N GLY A 96 -7.34 11.78 -31.57
CA GLY A 96 -7.92 12.89 -30.80
C GLY A 96 -8.60 12.52 -29.48
N GLY A 97 -8.96 11.25 -29.29
CA GLY A 97 -9.87 10.82 -28.22
C GLY A 97 -9.33 11.05 -26.81
N GLN A 98 -8.03 10.78 -26.58
CA GLN A 98 -7.46 10.98 -25.24
C GLN A 98 -7.33 12.46 -24.87
N ALA A 99 -6.95 13.33 -25.81
CA ALA A 99 -6.89 14.78 -25.58
C ALA A 99 -8.29 15.36 -25.32
N TYR A 100 -9.30 14.89 -26.06
CA TYR A 100 -10.69 15.24 -25.82
C TYR A 100 -11.15 14.80 -24.42
N ALA A 101 -10.84 13.57 -23.99
CA ALA A 101 -11.16 13.10 -22.63
C ALA A 101 -10.43 13.88 -21.53
N ASN A 102 -9.17 14.24 -21.75
CA ASN A 102 -8.40 15.03 -20.80
C ASN A 102 -8.90 16.48 -20.66
N THR A 103 -9.59 16.99 -21.69
CA THR A 103 -10.19 18.34 -21.68
C THR A 103 -11.62 18.33 -21.12
N ASN A 104 -12.44 17.36 -21.53
CA ASN A 104 -13.89 17.35 -21.28
C ASN A 104 -14.33 16.40 -20.17
N GLY A 105 -13.51 15.41 -19.81
CA GLY A 105 -13.78 14.52 -18.67
C GLY A 105 -13.60 15.25 -17.35
N LYS A 106 -14.26 14.77 -16.30
CA LYS A 106 -14.12 15.27 -14.91
C LYS A 106 -13.17 14.38 -14.13
N CYS A 107 -12.55 14.92 -13.08
CA CYS A 107 -11.82 14.16 -12.08
C CYS A 107 -12.68 14.07 -10.82
N ASN A 108 -13.06 12.86 -10.43
CA ASN A 108 -13.84 12.61 -9.23
C ASN A 108 -12.90 12.18 -8.10
N ALA A 109 -13.08 12.72 -6.90
CA ALA A 109 -12.29 12.31 -5.75
C ALA A 109 -12.56 10.84 -5.44
N ASN A 110 -11.50 10.05 -5.29
CA ASN A 110 -11.60 8.68 -4.83
C ASN A 110 -12.04 8.74 -3.36
N THR A 111 -13.19 8.16 -3.06
CA THR A 111 -13.68 8.08 -1.69
C THR A 111 -13.58 6.64 -1.21
N TYR A 112 -12.74 6.41 -0.22
CA TYR A 112 -12.60 5.14 0.47
C TYR A 112 -13.51 5.18 1.70
N THR A 113 -14.29 4.12 1.90
CA THR A 113 -15.17 3.99 3.07
C THR A 113 -14.75 2.76 3.85
N SER A 114 -14.72 2.87 5.17
CA SER A 114 -14.41 1.76 6.07
C SER A 114 -15.35 1.77 7.26
N THR A 115 -15.70 0.58 7.73
CA THR A 115 -16.44 0.38 8.98
C THR A 115 -15.63 -0.57 9.84
N GLN A 116 -15.35 -0.18 11.07
CA GLN A 116 -14.51 -0.94 11.99
C GLN A 116 -15.22 -1.12 13.33
N THR A 117 -15.07 -2.31 13.91
CA THR A 117 -15.51 -2.60 15.27
C THR A 117 -14.29 -2.73 16.15
N ARG A 118 -14.26 -2.01 17.27
CA ARG A 118 -13.19 -2.10 18.27
C ARG A 118 -13.77 -2.28 19.65
N SER A 119 -12.97 -2.93 20.50
CA SER A 119 -13.31 -3.21 21.88
C SER A 119 -12.34 -2.55 22.83
N TYR A 120 -12.84 -2.05 23.94
CA TYR A 120 -12.04 -1.60 25.06
C TYR A 120 -12.55 -2.27 26.34
N SER A 121 -11.64 -2.55 27.28
CA SER A 121 -11.98 -3.10 28.58
C SER A 121 -11.09 -2.53 29.66
N ARG A 122 -11.66 -2.32 30.84
CA ARG A 122 -10.95 -1.83 32.03
C ARG A 122 -11.54 -2.47 33.28
N SER A 123 -10.69 -2.71 34.27
CA SER A 123 -11.12 -3.19 35.59
C SER A 123 -11.52 -2.03 36.48
N PHE A 124 -12.65 -2.18 37.16
CA PHE A 124 -13.17 -1.22 38.12
C PHE A 124 -13.37 -1.93 39.45
N THR A 125 -12.91 -1.32 40.54
CA THR A 125 -13.13 -1.82 41.89
C THR A 125 -14.42 -1.24 42.44
N ARG A 126 -15.29 -2.10 42.96
CA ARG A 126 -16.49 -1.66 43.66
C ARG A 126 -16.12 -0.69 44.79
N ASN A 127 -16.74 0.49 44.82
CA ASN A 127 -16.35 1.56 45.76
C ASN A 127 -17.48 2.02 46.69
N ASN A 128 -18.67 1.43 46.57
CA ASN A 128 -19.82 1.71 47.42
C ASN A 128 -20.02 0.65 48.53
N CYS A 129 -18.92 0.11 49.07
CA CYS A 129 -18.97 -0.79 50.22
C CYS A 129 -19.11 0.00 51.53
N GLY A 130 -19.81 -0.58 52.51
CA GLY A 130 -19.92 0.00 53.85
C GLY A 130 -18.60 0.01 54.61
N SER A 131 -18.57 0.70 55.75
CA SER A 131 -17.39 0.75 56.63
C SER A 131 -16.91 -0.66 57.02
N ASN A 132 -15.59 -0.88 57.02
CA ASN A 132 -14.94 -2.18 57.24
C ASN A 132 -15.08 -3.20 56.10
N TYR A 133 -15.48 -2.79 54.90
CA TYR A 133 -15.47 -3.66 53.72
C TYR A 133 -14.65 -3.05 52.57
N TYR A 134 -14.00 -3.89 51.77
CA TYR A 134 -13.37 -3.52 50.51
C TYR A 134 -14.08 -4.19 49.34
N GLY A 135 -14.14 -3.52 48.19
CA GLY A 135 -14.79 -4.05 47.00
C GLY A 135 -13.88 -4.97 46.19
N THR A 136 -14.46 -5.93 45.48
CA THR A 136 -13.76 -6.69 44.45
C THR A 136 -13.65 -5.90 43.14
N SER A 137 -12.64 -6.20 42.34
CA SER A 137 -12.52 -5.66 40.98
C SER A 137 -13.32 -6.52 39.99
N VAL A 138 -14.00 -5.85 39.04
CA VAL A 138 -14.71 -6.49 37.93
C VAL A 138 -14.28 -5.83 36.63
N THR A 139 -14.02 -6.63 35.60
CA THR A 139 -13.69 -6.13 34.27
C THR A 139 -14.97 -5.76 33.52
N TYR A 140 -15.04 -4.52 33.04
CA TYR A 140 -16.10 -4.07 32.15
C TYR A 140 -15.54 -3.89 30.74
N ARG A 141 -16.21 -4.50 29.75
CA ARG A 141 -15.81 -4.47 28.33
C ARG A 141 -16.96 -3.94 27.50
N ARG A 142 -16.65 -3.05 26.55
CA ARG A 142 -17.59 -2.59 25.52
C ARG A 142 -16.94 -2.62 24.16
N GLU A 143 -17.79 -2.77 23.17
CA GLU A 143 -17.44 -2.68 21.76
C GLU A 143 -18.26 -1.56 21.13
N ALA A 144 -17.67 -0.90 20.15
CA ALA A 144 -18.32 0.10 19.33
C ALA A 144 -17.92 -0.10 17.87
N THR A 145 -18.83 0.29 16.98
CA THR A 145 -18.66 0.18 15.53
C THR A 145 -18.83 1.55 14.93
N GLU A 146 -17.83 1.99 14.17
CA GLU A 146 -17.82 3.31 13.55
C GLU A 146 -17.47 3.21 12.06
N THR A 147 -18.05 4.12 11.28
CA THR A 147 -17.82 4.24 9.84
C THR A 147 -17.09 5.56 9.54
N ALA A 148 -16.06 5.51 8.72
CA ALA A 148 -15.32 6.69 8.29
C ALA A 148 -15.01 6.66 6.79
N THR A 149 -14.87 7.86 6.20
CA THR A 149 -14.47 8.05 4.81
C THR A 149 -13.10 8.72 4.71
N SER A 150 -12.35 8.42 3.65
CA SER A 150 -11.10 9.07 3.32
C SER A 150 -10.98 9.33 1.83
N THR A 151 -10.34 10.44 1.47
CA THR A 151 -9.90 10.74 0.09
C THR A 151 -8.44 10.39 -0.16
N ILE A 152 -7.74 9.84 0.85
CA ILE A 152 -6.31 9.55 0.81
C ILE A 152 -6.08 8.09 0.41
N SER A 153 -6.64 7.14 1.17
CA SER A 153 -6.49 5.71 0.91
C SER A 153 -7.49 4.88 1.72
N GLN A 154 -7.64 3.60 1.37
CA GLN A 154 -8.39 2.64 2.17
C GLN A 154 -7.79 2.50 3.58
N TYR A 155 -6.47 2.44 3.70
CA TYR A 155 -5.79 2.35 4.99
C TYR A 155 -6.10 3.55 5.89
N ASP A 156 -6.13 4.77 5.35
CA ASP A 156 -6.51 5.97 6.12
C ASP A 156 -7.98 5.91 6.58
N ALA A 157 -8.90 5.42 5.74
CA ALA A 157 -10.29 5.19 6.14
C ALA A 157 -10.38 4.14 7.26
N ASP A 158 -9.63 3.04 7.17
CA ASP A 158 -9.58 1.98 8.18
C ASP A 158 -9.04 2.49 9.53
N GLN A 159 -7.98 3.32 9.50
CA GLN A 159 -7.43 3.94 10.71
C GLN A 159 -8.43 4.91 11.35
N LYS A 160 -9.08 5.76 10.57
CA LYS A 160 -10.09 6.70 11.08
C LYS A 160 -11.27 5.97 11.72
N ALA A 161 -11.83 4.98 11.03
CA ALA A 161 -12.92 4.17 11.56
C ALA A 161 -12.50 3.40 12.82
N GLY A 162 -11.30 2.81 12.82
CA GLY A 162 -10.76 2.09 13.97
C GLY A 162 -10.53 2.99 15.20
N ASN A 163 -9.96 4.18 15.00
CA ASN A 163 -9.72 5.13 16.09
C ASN A 163 -11.04 5.65 16.68
N ALA A 164 -12.01 5.97 15.83
CA ALA A 164 -13.34 6.39 16.27
C ALA A 164 -14.02 5.28 17.08
N ALA A 165 -14.03 4.05 16.57
CA ALA A 165 -14.61 2.89 17.26
C ALA A 165 -13.92 2.62 18.61
N TYR A 166 -12.60 2.73 18.67
CA TYR A 166 -11.86 2.53 19.93
C TYR A 166 -12.17 3.63 20.94
N ALA A 167 -12.20 4.90 20.50
CA ALA A 167 -12.51 6.05 21.35
C ALA A 167 -13.93 5.93 21.94
N GLU A 168 -14.91 5.52 21.14
CA GLU A 168 -16.28 5.33 21.62
C GLU A 168 -16.38 4.14 22.59
N ALA A 169 -15.73 3.01 22.28
CA ALA A 169 -15.68 1.87 23.19
C ALA A 169 -15.04 2.28 24.54
N GLN A 170 -13.98 3.09 24.50
CA GLN A 170 -13.32 3.62 25.70
C GLN A 170 -14.24 4.55 26.50
N ARG A 171 -14.93 5.48 25.83
CA ARG A 171 -15.90 6.37 26.46
C ARG A 171 -16.99 5.58 27.19
N LEU A 172 -17.59 4.60 26.51
CA LEU A 172 -18.62 3.74 27.11
C LEU A 172 -18.10 2.98 28.34
N VAL A 173 -16.87 2.46 28.31
CA VAL A 173 -16.30 1.79 29.48
C VAL A 173 -16.06 2.75 30.63
N ASN A 174 -15.56 3.96 30.36
CA ASN A 174 -15.31 4.96 31.40
C ASN A 174 -16.61 5.50 32.02
N ASP A 175 -17.64 5.72 31.21
CA ASP A 175 -18.92 6.27 31.67
C ASP A 175 -19.72 5.26 32.52
N TYR A 176 -19.71 3.98 32.14
CA TYR A 176 -20.57 2.96 32.77
C TYR A 176 -19.82 1.96 33.67
N GLY A 177 -18.48 1.90 33.58
CA GLY A 177 -17.68 0.85 34.24
C GLY A 177 -17.77 0.87 35.77
N GLN A 178 -17.76 2.06 36.40
CA GLN A 178 -17.86 2.15 37.85
C GLN A 178 -19.25 1.73 38.36
N ALA A 179 -20.32 2.15 37.68
CA ALA A 179 -21.69 1.74 38.01
C ALA A 179 -21.85 0.21 37.86
N TYR A 180 -21.27 -0.36 36.81
CA TYR A 180 -21.25 -1.80 36.60
C TYR A 180 -20.53 -2.54 37.74
N ALA A 181 -19.34 -2.08 38.16
CA ALA A 181 -18.63 -2.68 39.30
C ALA A 181 -19.38 -2.51 40.63
N ASN A 182 -20.08 -1.38 40.82
CA ASN A 182 -20.91 -1.16 42.00
C ASN A 182 -22.17 -2.03 42.06
N SER A 183 -22.63 -2.56 40.92
CA SER A 183 -23.74 -3.52 40.87
C SER A 183 -23.28 -4.98 40.93
N ASN A 184 -22.14 -5.30 40.31
CA ASN A 184 -21.71 -6.69 40.08
C ASN A 184 -20.51 -7.14 40.94
N GLY A 185 -19.78 -6.20 41.54
CA GLY A 185 -18.69 -6.52 42.47
C GLY A 185 -19.21 -6.90 43.86
N SER A 186 -18.42 -7.67 44.61
CA SER A 186 -18.71 -8.06 45.98
C SER A 186 -18.02 -7.13 46.97
N CYS A 187 -18.56 -7.03 48.19
CA CYS A 187 -17.90 -6.37 49.32
C CYS A 187 -17.38 -7.43 50.29
N ASN A 188 -16.08 -7.43 50.54
CA ASN A 188 -15.41 -8.35 51.43
C ASN A 188 -15.07 -7.66 52.75
N TYR A 189 -15.31 -8.33 53.86
CA TYR A 189 -15.03 -7.78 55.19
C TYR A 189 -13.53 -7.67 55.44
N TYR A 190 -13.08 -6.52 55.97
CA TYR A 190 -11.78 -6.39 56.59
C TYR A 190 -11.79 -7.24 57.86
N ASN A 191 -11.03 -8.32 57.92
CA ASN A 191 -10.73 -8.96 59.20
C ASN A 191 -9.59 -8.17 59.89
N PRO A 192 -9.86 -7.39 60.95
CA PRO A 192 -8.81 -6.67 61.67
C PRO A 192 -7.89 -7.59 62.50
N ASN A 193 -8.17 -8.90 62.59
CA ASN A 193 -7.34 -9.88 63.30
C ASN A 193 -6.78 -10.96 62.34
N PRO A 194 -5.64 -10.72 61.68
CA PRO A 194 -4.72 -11.81 61.37
C PRO A 194 -4.11 -12.35 62.69
N PRO A 195 -3.84 -13.66 62.82
CA PRO A 195 -3.07 -14.16 63.96
C PRO A 195 -1.75 -13.39 64.05
N SER A 196 -1.54 -12.80 65.23
CA SER A 196 -0.48 -11.89 65.60
C SER A 196 0.92 -12.44 65.29
N SER A 197 1.67 -11.72 64.46
CA SER A 197 3.12 -11.65 64.54
C SER A 197 3.60 -10.19 64.46
N GLY A 198 3.87 -9.65 65.65
CA GLY A 198 4.85 -8.63 66.01
C GLY A 198 5.20 -7.48 65.06
N GLY A 199 4.99 -6.25 65.55
CA GLY A 199 6.07 -5.24 65.54
C GLY A 199 5.89 -4.01 64.67
N GLY A 200 5.26 -2.98 65.25
CA GLY A 200 5.62 -1.55 65.25
C GLY A 200 6.36 -0.91 64.06
N GLY A 201 5.76 0.17 63.52
CA GLY A 201 6.47 1.21 62.77
C GLY A 201 5.57 2.00 61.82
N GLY A 202 4.87 3.01 62.34
CA GLY A 202 4.08 3.95 61.56
C GLY A 202 4.94 4.83 60.65
N GLY A 203 5.19 4.33 59.44
CA GLY A 203 5.58 5.12 58.27
C GLY A 203 4.81 4.53 57.10
N GLY A 204 3.96 5.32 56.44
CA GLY A 204 3.17 4.83 55.31
C GLY A 204 4.10 4.15 54.29
N ARG A 205 3.99 2.83 54.15
CA ARG A 205 4.84 2.06 53.24
C ARG A 205 4.65 2.59 51.84
N ILE A 206 5.74 3.09 51.25
CA ILE A 206 5.79 3.44 49.83
C ILE A 206 6.23 2.18 49.11
N TYR A 207 5.34 1.64 48.29
CA TYR A 207 5.61 0.54 47.39
C TYR A 207 6.26 1.08 46.13
N THR A 208 7.37 0.50 45.71
CA THR A 208 8.10 0.90 44.50
C THR A 208 8.17 -0.30 43.57
N SER A 209 7.92 -0.09 42.29
CA SER A 209 7.99 -1.13 41.28
C SER A 209 8.68 -0.62 40.04
N THR A 210 9.53 -1.47 39.45
CA THR A 210 10.19 -1.21 38.16
C THR A 210 9.77 -2.28 37.18
N LYS A 211 9.24 -1.86 36.03
CA LYS A 211 8.73 -2.76 35.00
C LYS A 211 9.27 -2.32 33.65
N SER A 212 9.49 -3.31 32.79
CA SER A 212 9.96 -3.10 31.43
C SER A 212 8.92 -3.61 30.45
N HIS A 213 8.71 -2.88 29.38
CA HIS A 213 7.83 -3.26 28.28
C HIS A 213 8.56 -3.14 26.96
N THR A 214 8.46 -4.17 26.11
CA THR A 214 9.09 -4.20 24.79
C THR A 214 8.03 -4.13 23.71
N ALA A 215 8.10 -3.07 22.92
CA ALA A 215 7.29 -2.84 21.73
C ALA A 215 8.07 -3.18 20.46
N ARG A 216 7.39 -3.67 19.42
CA ARG A 216 7.98 -3.96 18.10
C ARG A 216 7.09 -3.53 16.96
N LYS A 217 7.66 -2.94 15.91
CA LYS A 217 6.95 -2.62 14.66
C LYS A 217 7.89 -2.62 13.46
N SER A 218 7.40 -3.18 12.36
CA SER A 218 8.09 -3.13 11.07
C SER A 218 7.71 -1.87 10.29
N TYR A 219 8.70 -1.22 9.73
CA TYR A 219 8.61 -0.03 8.90
C TYR A 219 9.21 -0.30 7.52
N LYS A 220 8.63 0.27 6.47
CA LYS A 220 9.27 0.26 5.14
C LYS A 220 9.90 1.61 4.88
N ARG A 221 11.10 1.61 4.30
CA ARG A 221 11.70 2.81 3.74
C ARG A 221 10.86 3.29 2.55
N ASN A 222 10.41 4.54 2.57
CA ASN A 222 9.49 5.05 1.54
C ASN A 222 10.11 6.08 0.58
N ASN A 223 11.40 6.39 0.73
CA ASN A 223 12.14 7.37 -0.07
C ASN A 223 13.19 6.73 -1.01
N CYS A 224 12.92 5.54 -1.55
CA CYS A 224 13.89 4.78 -2.36
C CYS A 224 14.05 5.20 -3.83
N GLY A 225 13.31 6.19 -4.30
CA GLY A 225 13.30 6.59 -5.71
C GLY A 225 12.56 5.60 -6.61
N VAL A 226 12.40 5.96 -7.89
CA VAL A 226 11.60 5.19 -8.86
C VAL A 226 12.30 3.86 -9.20
N GLY A 227 11.57 2.74 -9.12
CA GLY A 227 12.07 1.40 -9.47
C GLY A 227 12.78 0.64 -8.34
N LYS A 228 12.84 1.20 -7.12
CA LYS A 228 13.41 0.54 -5.93
C LYS A 228 12.37 0.39 -4.83
N TYR A 229 12.40 -0.74 -4.13
CA TYR A 229 11.54 -1.07 -3.00
C TYR A 229 12.27 -0.83 -1.69
N GLY A 230 11.58 -0.28 -0.69
CA GLY A 230 12.11 -0.21 0.66
C GLY A 230 12.10 -1.58 1.32
N GLY A 231 13.23 -1.98 1.87
CA GLY A 231 13.33 -3.12 2.77
C GLY A 231 12.54 -2.90 4.06
N ASP A 232 12.17 -3.99 4.72
CA ASP A 232 11.53 -3.96 6.03
C ASP A 232 12.56 -3.66 7.12
N TYR A 233 12.22 -2.73 8.00
CA TYR A 233 13.03 -2.27 9.13
C TYR A 233 12.25 -2.50 10.42
N LEU A 234 12.69 -3.47 11.22
CA LEU A 234 12.05 -3.80 12.49
C LEU A 234 12.61 -2.90 13.60
N VAL A 235 11.76 -2.01 14.11
CA VAL A 235 12.05 -1.24 15.32
C VAL A 235 11.60 -2.06 16.52
N THR A 236 12.53 -2.37 17.42
CA THR A 236 12.25 -2.95 18.74
C THR A 236 12.69 -1.94 19.80
N TYR A 237 11.80 -1.58 20.72
CA TYR A 237 12.10 -0.65 21.78
C TYR A 237 11.61 -1.20 23.11
N THR A 238 12.49 -1.17 24.12
CA THR A 238 12.17 -1.57 25.48
C THR A 238 12.19 -0.35 26.37
N ALA A 239 11.03 0.03 26.91
CA ALA A 239 10.94 1.05 27.93
C ALA A 239 10.98 0.41 29.32
N THR A 240 11.75 0.98 30.23
CA THR A 240 11.71 0.61 31.66
C THR A 240 11.21 1.81 32.45
N LYS A 241 10.22 1.60 33.31
CA LYS A 241 9.66 2.63 34.18
C LYS A 241 9.58 2.16 35.62
N THR A 242 9.89 3.07 36.52
CA THR A 242 9.72 2.89 37.95
C THR A 242 8.55 3.76 38.42
N ALA A 243 7.62 3.17 39.14
CA ALA A 243 6.49 3.86 39.75
C ALA A 243 6.44 3.59 41.26
N THR A 244 5.85 4.52 41.99
CA THR A 244 5.62 4.39 43.43
C THR A 244 4.14 4.50 43.76
N SER A 245 3.70 3.77 44.80
CA SER A 245 2.34 3.82 45.33
C SER A 245 2.35 3.82 46.85
N ARG A 246 1.36 4.50 47.45
CA ARG A 246 1.05 4.41 48.87
C ARG A 246 -0.13 3.50 49.18
N ILE A 247 -0.71 2.87 48.15
CA ILE A 247 -1.92 2.04 48.22
C ILE A 247 -1.54 0.57 48.40
N SER A 248 -0.79 0.01 47.45
CA SER A 248 -0.35 -1.40 47.47
C SER A 248 0.80 -1.64 46.47
N GLN A 249 1.43 -2.81 46.57
CA GLN A 249 2.44 -3.26 45.59
C GLN A 249 1.82 -3.45 44.20
N ASP A 250 0.60 -4.00 44.12
CA ASP A 250 -0.09 -4.22 42.83
C ASP A 250 -0.41 -2.91 42.11
N ASP A 251 -0.75 -1.84 42.85
CA ASP A 251 -0.96 -0.51 42.27
C ASP A 251 0.35 0.13 41.77
N ALA A 252 1.47 -0.06 42.49
CA ALA A 252 2.79 0.37 42.02
C ALA A 252 3.22 -0.42 40.75
N ASP A 253 2.96 -1.72 40.73
CA ASP A 253 3.23 -2.60 39.60
C ASP A 253 2.41 -2.19 38.36
N LEU A 254 1.10 -1.96 38.52
CA LEU A 254 0.23 -1.54 37.41
C LEU A 254 0.67 -0.19 36.83
N LYS A 255 0.96 0.80 37.67
CA LYS A 255 1.46 2.11 37.23
C LYS A 255 2.79 2.02 36.49
N ALA A 256 3.70 1.17 36.97
CA ALA A 256 4.99 0.96 36.32
C ALA A 256 4.81 0.26 34.95
N ILE A 257 3.90 -0.70 34.84
CA ILE A 257 3.57 -1.38 33.57
C ILE A 257 2.96 -0.40 32.58
N GLU A 258 1.89 0.31 32.96
CA GLU A 258 1.18 1.26 32.08
C GLU A 258 2.13 2.35 31.56
N ALA A 259 2.98 2.91 32.44
CA ALA A 259 3.95 3.92 32.05
C ALA A 259 5.03 3.37 31.11
N ALA A 260 5.50 2.13 31.31
CA ALA A 260 6.47 1.49 30.44
C ALA A 260 5.86 1.17 29.08
N GLU A 261 4.64 0.64 29.05
CA GLU A 261 3.92 0.32 27.83
C GLU A 261 3.66 1.57 26.99
N ILE A 262 3.10 2.63 27.57
CA ILE A 262 2.85 3.90 26.86
C ILE A 262 4.15 4.45 26.28
N ALA A 263 5.22 4.50 27.06
CA ALA A 263 6.51 5.00 26.58
C ALA A 263 7.08 4.16 25.43
N ALA A 264 6.90 2.83 25.47
CA ALA A 264 7.38 1.96 24.41
C ALA A 264 6.54 2.08 23.13
N LEU A 265 5.22 2.19 23.27
CA LEU A 265 4.31 2.36 22.14
C LEU A 265 4.45 3.75 21.49
N ASP A 266 4.59 4.83 22.27
CA ASP A 266 4.73 6.18 21.73
C ASP A 266 5.99 6.32 20.86
N PHE A 267 7.11 5.74 21.30
CA PHE A 267 8.34 5.71 20.50
C PHE A 267 8.17 4.88 19.23
N VAL A 268 7.74 3.62 19.37
CA VAL A 268 7.68 2.68 18.24
C VAL A 268 6.63 3.08 17.22
N TRP A 269 5.57 3.81 17.58
CA TRP A 269 4.54 4.31 16.66
C TRP A 269 4.67 5.80 16.32
N GLY A 270 5.64 6.50 16.91
CA GLY A 270 5.92 7.90 16.65
C GLY A 270 6.57 8.17 15.30
N LYS A 271 6.59 9.45 14.89
CA LYS A 271 7.20 9.89 13.62
C LYS A 271 8.72 9.67 13.57
N GLU A 272 9.36 9.60 14.74
CA GLU A 272 10.80 9.37 14.89
C GLU A 272 11.22 7.99 14.36
N ALA A 273 10.44 6.94 14.67
CA ALA A 273 10.71 5.58 14.20
C ALA A 273 10.66 5.45 12.66
N GLN A 274 9.72 6.14 11.99
CA GLN A 274 9.67 6.17 10.52
C GLN A 274 10.81 6.98 9.91
N ALA A 275 11.26 8.05 10.57
CA ALA A 275 12.42 8.83 10.14
C ALA A 275 13.70 7.98 10.20
N GLU A 276 13.87 7.20 11.28
CA GLU A 276 14.97 6.23 11.41
C GLU A 276 14.88 5.14 10.33
N ALA A 277 13.70 4.59 10.06
CA ALA A 277 13.52 3.64 8.95
C ALA A 277 13.85 4.23 7.57
N ASN A 278 13.70 5.53 7.38
CA ASN A 278 14.04 6.22 6.13
C ASN A 278 15.54 6.55 6.00
N LEU A 279 16.24 6.69 7.12
CA LEU A 279 17.69 6.86 7.19
C LEU A 279 18.40 5.51 7.01
N PHE A 280 17.95 4.51 7.76
CA PHE A 280 18.64 3.22 7.91
C PHE A 280 18.02 2.10 7.06
N GLY A 281 16.78 2.18 6.59
CA GLY A 281 16.22 1.11 5.75
C GLY A 281 16.99 0.93 4.43
N ALA A 282 17.10 -0.31 3.94
CA ALA A 282 17.71 -0.59 2.64
C ALA A 282 16.74 -0.25 1.48
N CYS A 283 17.28 0.08 0.31
CA CYS A 283 16.52 0.21 -0.93
C CYS A 283 16.98 -0.87 -1.90
N ILE A 284 16.08 -1.78 -2.27
CA ILE A 284 16.39 -2.95 -3.10
C ILE A 284 15.74 -2.82 -4.48
N GLU A 285 16.44 -3.27 -5.53
CA GLU A 285 15.96 -3.18 -6.92
C GLU A 285 15.02 -4.35 -7.29
N ASN A 286 15.02 -5.44 -6.52
CA ASN A 286 14.14 -6.60 -6.76
C ASN A 286 13.87 -7.40 -5.47
N PRO A 287 12.62 -7.49 -4.98
CA PRO A 287 12.28 -8.22 -3.76
C PRO A 287 12.25 -9.76 -3.91
N TRP A 288 12.49 -10.29 -5.12
CA TRP A 288 12.37 -11.72 -5.44
C TRP A 288 13.72 -12.46 -5.55
N ILE A 289 14.85 -11.82 -5.27
CA ILE A 289 16.17 -12.45 -5.30
C ILE A 289 16.65 -12.73 -3.88
N GLU A 290 17.20 -13.93 -3.66
CA GLU A 290 17.72 -14.47 -2.40
C GLU A 290 18.38 -13.39 -1.54
N THR A 291 17.69 -13.02 -0.45
CA THR A 291 18.09 -11.90 0.40
C THR A 291 18.78 -12.45 1.65
N VAL A 292 20.04 -12.08 1.86
CA VAL A 292 20.78 -12.44 3.08
C VAL A 292 20.35 -11.52 4.21
N VAL A 293 19.99 -12.10 5.35
CA VAL A 293 19.54 -11.40 6.56
C VAL A 293 20.73 -11.24 7.51
N TYR A 294 21.15 -10.01 7.79
CA TYR A 294 22.21 -9.74 8.77
C TYR A 294 21.62 -9.28 10.10
N LYS A 295 22.08 -9.89 11.21
CA LYS A 295 21.69 -9.50 12.57
C LYS A 295 22.75 -8.55 13.13
N CYS A 296 22.38 -7.29 13.36
CA CYS A 296 23.19 -6.37 14.17
C CYS A 296 22.59 -6.30 15.57
N SER A 297 23.40 -6.60 16.58
CA SER A 297 23.12 -6.30 17.99
C SER A 297 23.92 -5.07 18.40
N ASP A 298 23.25 -4.17 19.13
CA ASP A 298 23.78 -2.99 19.84
C ASP A 298 24.06 -1.73 19.00
N PHE A 299 23.16 -0.74 19.16
CA PHE A 299 23.36 0.64 18.74
C PHE A 299 23.44 1.51 20.01
N ILE A 300 24.59 2.10 20.32
CA ILE A 300 24.72 3.01 21.48
C ILE A 300 24.61 4.44 20.96
N LYS A 301 23.47 5.11 21.22
CA LYS A 301 23.31 6.56 20.98
C LYS A 301 23.75 7.34 22.24
N PRO A 302 24.34 8.55 22.15
CA PRO A 302 24.65 9.34 23.34
C PRO A 302 23.36 9.76 24.05
N SER A 303 23.38 9.69 25.38
CA SER A 303 22.28 10.10 26.25
C SER A 303 22.03 11.61 26.12
N TRP A 304 20.81 11.99 25.76
CA TRP A 304 20.31 13.33 26.05
C TRP A 304 19.40 13.20 27.28
N GLU A 305 19.85 13.80 28.39
CA GLU A 305 19.17 14.06 29.67
C GLU A 305 18.72 12.83 30.51
N ASP A 306 19.38 12.65 31.67
CA ASP A 306 18.99 11.98 32.92
C ASP A 306 18.09 10.73 32.87
N LYS A 307 18.19 9.93 31.80
CA LYS A 307 17.63 8.60 31.75
C LYS A 307 18.68 7.66 31.19
N THR A 308 19.02 6.62 31.95
CA THR A 308 19.83 5.51 31.47
C THR A 308 19.00 4.72 30.46
N TYR A 309 19.18 5.03 29.18
CA TYR A 309 18.54 4.31 28.08
C TYR A 309 19.42 3.11 27.69
N THR A 310 19.00 1.89 28.03
CA THR A 310 19.67 0.69 27.53
C THR A 310 19.03 0.30 26.19
N PHE A 311 19.71 0.61 25.09
CA PHE A 311 19.28 0.20 23.76
C PHE A 311 19.76 -1.24 23.51
N THR A 312 18.83 -2.20 23.48
CA THR A 312 19.06 -3.54 22.94
C THR A 312 18.17 -3.70 21.72
N GLY A 313 18.60 -3.11 20.61
CA GLY A 313 17.93 -3.25 19.32
C GLY A 313 18.49 -4.46 18.57
N GLU A 314 17.60 -5.30 18.05
CA GLU A 314 17.94 -6.28 17.02
C GLU A 314 17.60 -5.65 15.66
N VAL A 315 18.60 -5.26 14.89
CA VAL A 315 18.39 -4.70 13.54
C VAL A 315 18.66 -5.78 12.51
N TYR A 316 17.64 -6.09 11.71
CA TYR A 316 17.75 -6.98 10.57
C TYR A 316 17.95 -6.16 9.31
N TRP A 317 19.13 -6.30 8.68
CA TRP A 317 19.43 -5.68 7.41
C TRP A 317 19.27 -6.67 6.27
N TYR A 318 18.69 -6.20 5.17
CA TYR A 318 18.72 -6.87 3.88
C TYR A 318 19.77 -6.15 3.02
N LEU A 319 21.01 -6.64 3.05
CA LEU A 319 22.10 -6.08 2.24
C LEU A 319 22.52 -7.09 1.17
N SER A 320 22.87 -6.59 -0.01
CA SER A 320 23.61 -7.42 -0.98
C SER A 320 25.07 -7.59 -0.53
N GLN A 321 25.71 -8.70 -0.90
CA GLN A 321 27.11 -9.00 -0.52
C GLN A 321 28.07 -7.85 -0.90
N SER A 322 27.83 -7.20 -2.04
CA SER A 322 28.65 -6.08 -2.55
C SER A 322 28.47 -4.76 -1.77
N GLU A 323 27.38 -4.56 -1.04
CA GLU A 323 27.17 -3.39 -0.18
C GLU A 323 27.87 -3.54 1.17
N VAL A 324 28.05 -4.77 1.65
CA VAL A 324 28.81 -5.08 2.87
C VAL A 324 30.30 -4.81 2.64
N ASP A 325 30.83 -5.28 1.52
CA ASP A 325 32.25 -5.12 1.17
C ASP A 325 32.65 -3.65 0.96
N ASN A 326 31.71 -2.79 0.55
CA ASN A 326 31.93 -1.35 0.37
C ASN A 326 31.77 -0.51 1.65
N ARG A 327 31.08 -1.02 2.69
CA ARG A 327 30.76 -0.25 3.92
C ARG A 327 31.54 -0.70 5.15
N CYS A 328 32.17 -1.86 5.12
CA CYS A 328 32.92 -2.39 6.26
C CYS A 328 34.40 -2.60 5.86
N THR A 329 35.26 -1.64 6.21
CA THR A 329 36.71 -1.76 6.04
C THR A 329 37.36 -2.16 7.36
N GLY A 330 37.79 -3.42 7.51
CA GLY A 330 38.55 -3.82 8.70
C GLY A 330 38.70 -5.31 8.98
N ILE A 331 39.89 -5.65 9.48
CA ILE A 331 40.48 -6.98 9.73
C ILE A 331 39.57 -7.93 10.52
N ARG A 332 39.43 -9.18 10.05
CA ARG A 332 38.91 -10.32 10.82
C ARG A 332 39.70 -10.45 12.12
N ARG A 333 39.06 -10.21 13.26
CA ARG A 333 39.43 -10.80 14.54
C ARG A 333 38.17 -11.36 15.14
N ASP A 334 38.05 -12.69 15.13
CA ASP A 334 37.13 -13.68 15.77
C ASP A 334 35.85 -13.26 16.56
N TRP A 335 35.43 -11.99 16.57
CA TRP A 335 34.39 -11.40 17.41
C TRP A 335 33.70 -10.18 16.76
N GLY A 336 33.39 -10.27 15.45
CA GLY A 336 32.49 -9.35 14.74
C GLY A 336 33.15 -8.32 13.80
N PHE A 337 32.36 -7.75 12.89
CA PHE A 337 32.79 -6.68 11.98
C PHE A 337 32.51 -5.30 12.60
N LEU A 338 33.49 -4.39 12.52
CA LEU A 338 33.28 -2.97 12.80
C LEU A 338 32.97 -2.27 11.48
N CYS A 339 31.81 -1.66 11.38
CA CYS A 339 31.38 -0.94 10.18
C CYS A 339 31.21 0.54 10.51
N ARG A 340 31.49 1.39 9.51
CA ARG A 340 31.25 2.83 9.59
C ARG A 340 30.28 3.26 8.52
N ASP A 341 29.31 4.08 8.87
CA ASP A 341 28.48 4.74 7.86
C ASP A 341 29.21 5.94 7.22
N LYS A 342 28.55 6.58 6.25
CA LYS A 342 29.09 7.76 5.55
C LYS A 342 29.20 9.00 6.44
N GLU A 343 28.59 8.97 7.62
CA GLU A 343 28.52 10.05 8.60
C GLU A 343 29.54 9.84 9.75
N GLY A 344 30.25 8.70 9.75
CA GLY A 344 31.32 8.39 10.69
C GLY A 344 30.88 7.60 11.93
N HIS A 345 29.61 7.18 12.03
CA HIS A 345 29.14 6.37 13.16
C HIS A 345 29.69 4.96 13.08
N THR A 346 30.13 4.42 14.22
CA THR A 346 30.75 3.10 14.30
C THR A 346 29.77 2.11 14.92
N PHE A 347 29.55 0.95 14.29
CA PHE A 347 28.67 -0.11 14.79
C PHE A 347 29.30 -1.49 14.67
N ARG A 348 28.85 -2.42 15.51
CA ARG A 348 29.38 -3.80 15.61
C ARG A 348 28.37 -4.79 15.04
N VAL A 349 28.83 -5.69 14.17
CA VAL A 349 28.02 -6.79 13.61
C VAL A 349 28.47 -8.09 14.27
N GLU A 350 27.62 -8.69 15.10
CA GLU A 350 27.99 -9.84 15.93
C GLU A 350 27.62 -11.21 15.33
N SER A 351 26.71 -11.32 14.36
CA SER A 351 26.48 -12.60 13.69
C SER A 351 25.84 -12.50 12.29
N CYS A 352 26.35 -13.30 11.35
CA CYS A 352 25.72 -13.57 10.06
C CYS A 352 24.97 -14.90 10.17
N THR A 353 23.62 -14.89 10.12
CA THR A 353 22.84 -16.14 10.07
C THR A 353 22.16 -16.27 8.71
N HIS A 354 22.62 -17.22 7.90
CA HIS A 354 21.99 -17.54 6.63
C HIS A 354 20.67 -18.29 6.88
N ARG A 355 19.51 -17.67 6.59
CA ARG A 355 18.23 -18.37 6.55
C ARG A 355 17.64 -18.29 5.14
N ARG A 356 17.55 -19.44 4.48
CA ARG A 356 16.73 -19.61 3.27
C ARG A 356 15.27 -19.61 3.68
N LYS A 357 14.46 -18.71 3.12
CA LYS A 357 13.01 -18.91 3.03
C LYS A 357 12.73 -19.56 1.68
N TYR A 358 12.13 -20.75 1.71
CA TYR A 358 11.50 -21.37 0.55
C TYR A 358 10.16 -20.69 0.26
#